data_AF-A0A352NMA4-F1
#
_entry.id   AF-A0A352NMA4-F1
#
_cell.length_a   1.000
_cell.length_b   1.000
_cell.length_c   1.000
_cell.angle_alpha   90.00
_cell.angle_beta   90.00
_cell.angle_gamma   90.00
#
_symmetry.space_group_name_H-M   'P 1'
#
loop_
_entity.id
_entity.type
_entity.pdbx_description
1 polymer ?
#
loop_
_entity_poly.entity_id
_entity_poly.type
_entity_poly.pdbx_seq_one_letter_code
_entity_poly.pdbx_strand_id
1 'polypeptide(L)'
;FDRIRADDPVGAIAVHGVNGTWGALAVGLFAQNGGLLYGGGMKLLGVQALGVVSVSVLAFASTYLILSALKKTVGIRVSVEEEFEGMDVIEHGVPAYTGLVTSPLYDVDEAPLHATAEDRKPALHLS
;
A
#
# COMPACT_ATOMS: atom_id res chain seq x y z
N PHE A 1 -2.04 6.04 -12.45
CA PHE A 1 -3.03 5.07 -11.94
C PHE A 1 -4.31 5.77 -11.44
N ASP A 2 -4.21 7.07 -11.18
CA ASP A 2 -5.31 7.95 -10.76
C ASP A 2 -6.49 8.01 -11.75
N ARG A 3 -6.20 7.99 -13.06
CA ARG A 3 -7.24 8.01 -14.11
C ARG A 3 -8.18 6.80 -14.05
N ILE A 4 -7.68 5.65 -13.59
CA ILE A 4 -8.49 4.43 -13.42
C ILE A 4 -8.95 4.24 -11.97
N ARG A 5 -8.69 5.23 -11.10
CA ARG A 5 -9.00 5.20 -9.66
C ARG A 5 -8.50 3.92 -8.97
N ALA A 6 -7.32 3.45 -9.36
CA ALA A 6 -6.65 2.37 -8.66
C ALA A 6 -5.95 2.93 -7.42
N ASP A 7 -6.37 2.44 -6.26
CA ASP A 7 -5.79 2.76 -4.95
C ASP A 7 -4.48 1.97 -4.76
N ASP A 8 -3.39 2.54 -5.27
CA ASP A 8 -2.01 2.03 -5.17
C ASP A 8 -1.17 3.03 -4.36
N PRO A 9 -1.21 2.97 -3.01
CA PRO A 9 -0.75 4.05 -2.14
C PRO A 9 0.75 4.36 -2.26
N VAL A 10 1.54 3.38 -2.70
CA VAL A 10 2.99 3.52 -2.87
C VAL A 10 3.41 3.53 -4.34
N GLY A 11 2.46 3.45 -5.28
CA GLY A 11 2.75 3.37 -6.71
C GLY A 11 3.47 2.08 -7.13
N ALA A 12 3.25 0.98 -6.42
CA ALA A 12 3.96 -0.29 -6.64
C ALA A 12 3.74 -0.83 -8.05
N ILE A 13 2.53 -0.71 -8.61
CA ILE A 13 2.22 -1.23 -9.94
C ILE A 13 2.95 -0.40 -11.01
N ALA A 14 3.02 0.92 -10.83
CA ALA A 14 3.75 1.80 -11.72
C ALA A 14 5.26 1.51 -11.71
N VAL A 15 5.86 1.51 -10.51
CA VAL A 15 7.31 1.43 -10.36
C VAL A 15 7.83 0.02 -10.64
N HIS A 16 7.15 -1.01 -10.16
CA HIS A 16 7.63 -2.38 -10.28
C HIS A 16 6.96 -3.13 -11.43
N GLY A 17 5.64 -3.03 -11.57
CA GLY A 17 4.90 -3.73 -12.62
C GLY A 17 5.24 -3.22 -14.03
N VAL A 18 5.07 -1.93 -14.27
CA VAL A 18 5.28 -1.32 -15.60
C VAL A 18 6.76 -1.28 -15.96
N ASN A 19 7.63 -0.73 -15.09
CA ASN A 19 9.06 -0.65 -15.41
C ASN A 19 9.72 -2.02 -15.45
N GLY A 20 9.31 -2.97 -14.60
CA GLY A 20 9.82 -4.35 -14.64
C GLY A 20 9.47 -5.04 -15.95
N THR A 21 8.21 -4.88 -16.40
CA THR A 21 7.76 -5.38 -17.71
C THR A 21 8.58 -4.76 -18.84
N TRP A 22 8.75 -3.43 -18.82
CA TRP A 22 9.57 -2.75 -19.82
C TRP A 22 11.02 -3.25 -19.82
N GLY A 23 11.64 -3.39 -18.64
CA GLY A 23 13.01 -3.89 -18.51
C GLY A 23 13.20 -5.28 -19.12
N ALA A 24 12.27 -6.21 -18.84
CA ALA A 24 12.33 -7.56 -19.40
C ALA A 24 12.20 -7.56 -20.94
N LEU A 25 11.26 -6.78 -21.49
CA LEU A 25 11.13 -6.63 -22.95
C LEU A 25 12.34 -5.94 -23.58
N ALA A 26 12.93 -4.95 -22.89
CA ALA A 26 14.13 -4.27 -23.33
C ALA A 26 15.32 -5.22 -23.46
N VAL A 27 15.45 -6.26 -22.63
CA VAL A 27 16.45 -7.33 -22.83
C VAL A 27 16.23 -8.02 -24.18
N GLY A 28 14.98 -8.34 -24.52
CA GLY A 28 14.62 -8.96 -25.79
C GLY A 28 14.95 -8.10 -27.02
N LEU A 29 14.90 -6.78 -26.86
CA LEU A 29 15.20 -5.81 -27.92
C LEU A 29 16.70 -5.53 -28.04
N PHE A 30 17.36 -5.25 -26.91
CA PHE A 30 18.66 -4.58 -26.88
C PHE A 30 19.83 -5.45 -26.40
N ALA A 31 19.62 -6.73 -26.08
CA ALA A 31 20.74 -7.62 -25.75
C ALA A 31 21.71 -7.73 -26.95
N GLN A 32 22.99 -7.48 -26.70
CA GLN A 32 24.05 -7.62 -27.72
C GLN A 32 24.10 -9.05 -28.29
N ASN A 33 23.84 -10.04 -27.43
CA ASN A 33 23.76 -11.44 -27.82
C ASN A 33 22.30 -11.87 -27.95
N GLY A 34 21.80 -11.91 -29.18
CA GLY A 34 20.46 -12.46 -29.47
C GLY A 34 19.30 -11.48 -29.34
N GLY A 35 19.54 -10.20 -29.07
CA GLY A 35 18.52 -9.16 -29.10
C GLY A 35 18.03 -8.86 -30.51
N LEU A 36 16.75 -8.51 -30.64
CA LEU A 36 16.11 -8.28 -31.93
C LEU A 36 16.82 -7.21 -32.77
N LEU A 37 17.22 -6.10 -32.15
CA LEU A 37 17.85 -4.97 -32.84
C LEU A 37 19.35 -5.19 -33.12
N TYR A 38 19.91 -6.30 -32.63
CA TYR A 38 21.29 -6.72 -32.86
C TYR A 38 21.37 -7.96 -33.77
N GLY A 39 20.30 -8.27 -34.51
CA GLY A 39 20.28 -9.37 -35.49
C GLY A 39 19.96 -10.75 -34.91
N GLY A 40 19.57 -10.83 -33.63
CA GLY A 40 19.23 -12.09 -32.95
C GLY A 40 17.86 -12.69 -33.32
N GLY A 41 17.04 -11.96 -34.09
CA GLY A 41 15.69 -12.36 -34.45
C GLY A 41 14.68 -12.27 -33.30
N MET A 42 13.49 -12.85 -33.49
CA MET A 42 12.35 -12.70 -32.57
C MET A 42 12.39 -13.63 -31.35
N LYS A 43 13.32 -14.59 -31.31
CA LYS A 43 13.32 -15.66 -30.29
C LYS A 43 13.48 -15.10 -28.87
N LEU A 44 14.49 -14.27 -28.62
CA LEU A 44 14.75 -13.74 -27.28
C LEU A 44 13.62 -12.83 -26.81
N LEU A 45 13.13 -11.95 -27.69
CA LEU A 45 11.98 -11.09 -27.38
C LEU A 45 10.73 -11.90 -27.05
N GLY A 46 10.43 -12.96 -27.81
CA GLY A 46 9.32 -13.86 -27.53
C GLY A 46 9.45 -14.57 -26.19
N VAL A 47 10.65 -15.03 -25.84
CA VAL A 47 10.91 -15.64 -24.52
C VAL A 47 10.68 -14.65 -23.39
N GLN A 48 11.16 -13.40 -23.52
CA GLN A 48 10.96 -12.38 -22.49
C GLN A 48 9.48 -11.99 -22.35
N ALA A 49 8.76 -11.83 -23.46
CA ALA A 49 7.33 -11.55 -23.43
C ALA A 49 6.53 -12.69 -22.76
N LEU A 50 6.84 -13.94 -23.11
CA LEU A 50 6.23 -15.11 -22.46
C LEU A 50 6.55 -15.16 -20.96
N GLY A 51 7.78 -14.84 -20.57
CA GLY A 51 8.20 -14.75 -19.17
C GLY A 51 7.39 -13.71 -18.39
N VAL A 52 7.27 -12.49 -18.92
CA VAL A 52 6.46 -11.42 -18.32
C VAL A 52 5.02 -11.87 -18.12
N VAL A 53 4.38 -12.42 -19.15
CA VAL A 53 2.98 -12.87 -19.07
C VAL A 53 2.85 -14.00 -18.04
N SER A 54 3.73 -14.99 -18.07
CA SER A 54 3.69 -16.14 -17.17
C SER A 54 3.81 -15.73 -15.70
N VAL A 55 4.78 -14.87 -15.37
CA VAL A 55 4.98 -14.39 -14.00
C VAL A 55 3.84 -13.47 -13.58
N SER A 56 3.35 -12.60 -14.47
CA SER A 56 2.23 -11.70 -14.16
C SER A 56 0.95 -12.46 -13.86
N VAL A 57 0.63 -13.49 -14.67
CA VAL A 57 -0.56 -14.35 -14.44
C VAL A 57 -0.41 -15.12 -13.13
N LEU A 58 0.75 -15.71 -12.87
CA LEU A 58 0.98 -16.45 -11.63
C LEU A 58 0.85 -15.55 -10.40
N ALA A 59 1.53 -14.39 -10.40
CA ALA A 59 1.49 -13.43 -9.32
C ALA A 59 0.06 -12.91 -9.09
N PHE A 60 -0.61 -12.44 -10.14
CA PHE A 60 -1.98 -11.93 -10.02
C PHE A 60 -2.95 -13.01 -9.55
N ALA A 61 -2.94 -14.21 -10.15
CA ALA A 61 -3.86 -15.28 -9.81
C ALA A 61 -3.65 -15.76 -8.36
N SER A 62 -2.41 -15.99 -7.96
CA SER A 62 -2.09 -16.43 -6.59
C SER A 62 -2.48 -15.37 -5.55
N THR A 63 -2.08 -14.12 -5.74
CA THR A 63 -2.45 -13.02 -4.85
C THR A 63 -3.95 -12.82 -4.80
N TYR A 64 -4.64 -12.83 -5.94
CA TYR A 64 -6.09 -12.69 -6.01
C TYR A 64 -6.81 -13.80 -5.24
N LEU A 65 -6.39 -15.06 -5.40
CA LEU A 65 -6.97 -16.19 -4.69
C LEU A 65 -6.75 -16.07 -3.17
N ILE A 66 -5.53 -15.75 -2.74
CA ILE A 66 -5.19 -15.60 -1.32
C ILE A 66 -5.99 -14.45 -0.70
N LEU A 67 -5.97 -13.26 -1.30
CA LEU A 67 -6.69 -12.10 -0.78
C LEU A 67 -8.21 -12.33 -0.79
N SER A 68 -8.75 -13.02 -1.81
CA SER A 68 -10.17 -13.38 -1.85
C SER A 68 -10.55 -14.38 -0.77
N ALA A 69 -9.66 -15.34 -0.46
CA ALA A 69 -9.87 -16.27 0.64
C ALA A 69 -9.86 -15.55 1.99
N LEU A 70 -8.84 -14.71 2.24
CA LEU A 70 -8.72 -13.91 3.47
C LEU A 70 -9.92 -12.97 3.65
N LYS A 71 -10.39 -12.34 2.57
CA LYS A 71 -11.59 -11.48 2.60
C LYS A 71 -12.84 -12.23 3.08
N LYS A 72 -12.95 -13.53 2.83
CA LYS A 72 -14.10 -14.35 3.24
C LYS A 72 -13.95 -14.97 4.62
N THR A 73 -12.73 -15.08 5.14
CA THR A 73 -12.47 -15.75 6.42
C THR A 73 -12.29 -14.75 7.56
N VAL A 74 -11.29 -13.87 7.45
CA VAL A 74 -10.85 -12.99 8.54
C VAL A 74 -11.01 -11.50 8.22
N GLY A 75 -11.22 -11.15 6.94
CA GLY A 75 -11.19 -9.77 6.47
C GLY A 75 -9.77 -9.29 6.18
N ILE A 76 -9.64 -8.29 5.30
CA ILE A 76 -8.34 -7.74 4.87
C ILE A 76 -8.22 -6.22 5.07
N ARG A 77 -9.31 -5.55 5.41
CA ARG A 77 -9.38 -4.10 5.62
C ARG A 77 -10.10 -3.86 6.94
N VAL A 78 -9.61 -2.89 7.69
CA VAL A 78 -10.20 -2.43 8.95
C VAL A 78 -11.55 -1.74 8.71
N SER A 79 -12.31 -1.46 9.77
CA SER A 79 -13.52 -0.65 9.66
C SER A 79 -13.18 0.78 9.21
N VAL A 80 -14.17 1.51 8.70
CA VAL A 80 -13.96 2.88 8.21
C VAL A 80 -13.59 3.80 9.37
N GLU A 81 -14.19 3.58 10.53
CA GLU A 81 -13.91 4.30 11.77
C GLU A 81 -12.45 4.10 12.20
N GLU A 82 -11.96 2.86 12.23
CA GLU A 82 -10.55 2.53 12.54
C GLU A 82 -9.58 3.07 11.47
N GLU A 83 -9.99 3.08 10.19
CA GLU A 83 -9.20 3.68 9.11
C GLU A 83 -9.03 5.20 9.30
N PHE A 84 -10.05 5.89 9.83
CA PHE A 84 -10.01 7.32 10.14
C PHE A 84 -9.18 7.63 11.39
N GLU A 85 -9.27 6.82 12.45
CA GLU A 85 -8.47 7.00 13.67
C GLU A 85 -6.97 6.72 13.43
N GLY A 86 -6.66 5.84 12.49
CA GLY A 86 -5.30 5.50 12.08
C GLY A 86 -4.76 4.26 12.78
N MET A 87 -4.19 3.33 12.00
CA MET A 87 -3.75 2.02 12.50
C MET A 87 -2.67 2.09 13.59
N ASP A 88 -1.84 3.13 13.63
CA ASP A 88 -0.80 3.26 14.66
C ASP A 88 -1.44 3.41 16.06
N VAL A 89 -2.51 4.18 16.18
CA VAL A 89 -3.23 4.38 17.44
C VAL A 89 -4.03 3.14 17.81
N ILE A 90 -4.73 2.54 16.84
CA ILE A 90 -5.57 1.34 17.06
C ILE A 90 -4.74 0.12 17.47
N GLU A 91 -3.65 -0.18 16.75
CA GLU A 91 -2.87 -1.40 16.94
C GLU A 91 -1.76 -1.24 17.99
N HIS A 92 -1.16 -0.05 18.10
CA HIS A 92 0.02 0.17 18.95
C HIS A 92 -0.25 1.15 20.12
N GLY A 93 -1.42 1.78 20.19
CA GLY A 93 -1.81 2.67 21.28
C GLY A 93 -1.03 4.00 21.31
N VAL A 94 -0.23 4.28 20.29
CA VAL A 94 0.64 5.46 20.22
C VAL A 94 0.63 6.05 18.80
N PRO A 95 0.59 7.38 18.64
CA PRO A 95 0.72 8.00 17.32
C PRO A 95 2.14 7.83 16.78
N ALA A 96 2.28 7.67 15.46
CA ALA A 96 3.60 7.58 14.81
C ALA A 96 4.48 8.83 15.02
N TYR A 97 3.86 10.01 15.19
CA TYR A 97 4.56 11.27 15.42
C TYR A 97 4.05 11.95 16.69
N THR A 98 4.90 12.03 17.71
CA THR A 98 4.63 12.74 18.96
C THR A 98 4.95 14.23 18.77
N GLY A 99 3.94 15.10 18.89
CA GLY A 99 4.08 16.56 18.81
C GLY A 99 3.73 17.23 17.47
N LEU A 100 3.23 16.47 16.47
CA LEU A 100 2.74 17.00 15.19
C LEU A 100 1.24 16.77 14.96
N VAL A 101 0.48 16.51 16.02
CA VAL A 101 -0.98 16.31 15.91
C VAL A 101 -1.65 17.67 15.72
N THR A 102 -1.59 18.19 14.49
CA THR A 102 -2.56 19.18 14.01
C THR A 102 -3.33 18.49 12.88
N SER A 103 -4.21 17.56 13.26
CA SER A 103 -5.35 17.28 12.38
C SER A 103 -6.21 18.54 12.43
N PRO A 104 -6.41 19.27 11.32
CA PRO A 104 -7.27 20.46 11.33
C PRO A 104 -8.75 20.11 11.59
N LEU A 105 -9.07 18.82 11.82
CA LEU A 105 -10.41 18.35 12.10
C LEU A 105 -10.66 18.05 13.59
N TYR A 106 -9.65 18.01 14.45
CA TYR A 106 -9.81 17.94 15.92
C TYR A 106 -8.74 18.79 16.61
N ASP A 107 -9.17 19.84 17.30
CA ASP A 107 -8.41 20.37 18.43
C ASP A 107 -8.42 19.28 19.49
N VAL A 108 -7.33 18.53 19.58
CA VAL A 108 -7.06 17.74 20.77
C VAL A 108 -6.75 18.78 21.84
N ASP A 109 -7.74 19.11 22.67
CA ASP A 109 -7.47 19.78 23.93
C ASP A 109 -6.34 18.98 24.59
N GLU A 110 -5.20 19.64 24.83
CA GLU A 110 -4.05 19.11 25.53
C GLU A 110 -4.46 18.77 26.97
N ALA A 111 -5.25 17.70 27.14
CA ALA A 111 -5.49 17.10 28.42
C ALA A 111 -4.15 16.44 28.81
N PRO A 112 -3.50 16.89 29.89
CA PRO A 112 -2.16 16.43 30.22
C PRO A 112 -2.20 14.92 30.43
N LEU A 113 -1.34 14.21 29.72
CA LEU A 113 -1.13 12.74 29.83
C LEU A 113 -0.66 12.26 31.21
N HIS A 114 -0.71 13.12 32.24
CA HIS A 114 -0.38 12.83 33.62
C HIS A 114 -1.36 13.43 34.64
N ALA A 115 -2.66 13.49 34.35
CA ALA A 115 -3.66 13.68 35.39
C ALA A 115 -3.89 12.37 36.14
N THR A 116 -3.32 12.26 37.34
CA THR A 116 -3.63 11.18 38.28
C THR A 116 -5.10 11.24 38.69
N ALA A 117 -5.65 10.12 39.17
CA ALA A 117 -7.06 9.96 39.54
C ALA A 117 -7.61 10.96 40.59
N GLU A 118 -6.76 11.84 41.14
CA GLU A 118 -7.15 12.89 42.09
C GLU A 118 -7.78 14.13 41.43
N ASP A 119 -7.59 14.36 40.12
CA ASP A 119 -8.00 15.61 39.47
C ASP A 119 -9.46 15.61 38.97
N ARG A 120 -10.17 14.48 39.11
CA ARG A 120 -11.61 14.40 38.82
C ARG A 120 -12.44 14.81 40.04
N LYS A 121 -12.46 16.10 40.40
CA LYS A 121 -13.58 16.63 41.18
C LYS A 121 -14.67 17.13 40.25
N PRO A 122 -15.94 16.68 40.39
CA PRO A 122 -17.02 17.18 39.57
C PRO A 122 -17.28 18.63 39.98
N ALA A 123 -17.22 19.55 39.01
CA ALA A 123 -17.73 20.91 39.16
C ALA A 123 -19.25 20.82 39.36
N LEU A 124 -19.66 20.72 40.62
CA LEU A 124 -21.01 20.96 41.06
C LEU A 124 -21.36 22.41 40.76
N HIS A 125 -22.42 22.59 39.97
CA HIS A 125 -23.39 23.68 40.00
C HIS A 125 -23.06 24.86 40.94
N LEU A 126 -23.08 26.09 40.42
CA LEU A 126 -24.12 27.10 40.71
C LEU A 126 -23.81 28.45 40.03
N SER A 127 -24.88 28.99 39.41
CA SER A 127 -25.17 30.39 39.01
C SER A 127 -24.16 31.18 38.17
#